data_AF-A0A7V8Y4E4-F1
#
_entry.id   AF-A0A7V8Y4E4-F1
#
_cell.length_a   1.000
_cell.length_b   1.000
_cell.length_c   1.000
_cell.angle_alpha   90.00
_cell.angle_beta   90.00
_cell.angle_gamma   90.00
#
_symmetry.space_group_name_H-M   'P 1'
#
loop_
_entity.id
_entity.type
_entity.pdbx_description
1 polymer ?
#
loop_
_entity_poly.entity_id
_entity_poly.type
_entity_poly.pdbx_seq_one_letter_code
_entity_poly.pdbx_strand_id
1 'polypeptide(L)'
;MSAVRTSSPGILWAVLVGSWSLIFAAPHFYWAVGGRAGLENQAAAADVALQQGWFAAYNLAAGCLGILGALVALGLAKRWGSRRARRWLLGAATAACSVLLLRGLLGLTLLGVGLLTGTFDQQTPAVLLAIEPWFVVGGIAYGALVVDSAGCPDRHPTSLTDPHLRPTTCQLPTHS
;
A
#
# COMPACT_ATOMS: atom_id res chain seq x y z
N MET A 1 -34.71 -13.04 -9.62
CA MET A 1 -33.50 -13.56 -8.93
C MET A 1 -32.32 -12.72 -9.39
N SER A 2 -31.83 -11.80 -8.55
CA SER A 2 -30.71 -10.92 -8.90
C SER A 2 -29.40 -11.69 -8.85
N ALA A 3 -28.69 -11.77 -9.97
CA ALA A 3 -27.35 -12.35 -10.03
C ALA A 3 -26.41 -11.53 -9.13
N VAL A 4 -25.84 -12.18 -8.11
CA VAL A 4 -24.77 -11.61 -7.28
C VAL A 4 -23.59 -11.37 -8.21
N ARG A 5 -23.29 -10.10 -8.49
CA ARG A 5 -22.12 -9.69 -9.26
C ARG A 5 -20.91 -9.94 -8.38
N THR A 6 -20.29 -11.11 -8.49
CA THR A 6 -19.01 -11.38 -7.83
C THR A 6 -17.98 -10.42 -8.41
N SER A 7 -17.49 -9.50 -7.59
CA SER A 7 -16.41 -8.60 -7.98
C SER A 7 -15.23 -9.39 -8.53
N SER A 8 -14.67 -8.98 -9.67
CA SER A 8 -13.45 -9.57 -10.18
C SER A 8 -12.37 -9.51 -9.08
N PRO A 9 -11.66 -10.61 -8.77
CA PRO A 9 -10.69 -10.64 -7.67
C PRO A 9 -9.65 -9.49 -7.76
N GLY A 10 -9.22 -9.10 -8.95
CA GLY A 10 -8.29 -7.97 -9.13
C GLY A 10 -8.86 -6.59 -8.79
N ILE A 11 -10.17 -6.34 -8.96
CA ILE A 11 -10.79 -5.07 -8.52
C ILE A 11 -10.88 -5.03 -6.99
N LEU A 12 -11.20 -6.17 -6.36
CA LEU A 12 -11.24 -6.26 -4.91
C LEU A 12 -9.85 -5.96 -4.31
N TRP A 13 -8.80 -6.58 -4.85
CA TRP A 13 -7.42 -6.31 -4.41
C TRP A 13 -7.03 -4.84 -4.56
N ALA A 14 -7.32 -4.23 -5.71
CA ALA A 14 -7.06 -2.81 -5.92
C ALA A 14 -7.81 -1.91 -4.94
N VAL A 15 -9.06 -2.23 -4.60
CA VAL A 15 -9.85 -1.48 -3.60
C VAL A 15 -9.27 -1.66 -2.20
N LEU A 16 -8.86 -2.88 -1.82
CA LEU A 16 -8.24 -3.13 -0.51
C LEU A 16 -6.92 -2.37 -0.35
N VAL A 17 -6.03 -2.48 -1.34
CA VAL A 17 -4.73 -1.78 -1.34
C VAL A 17 -4.93 -0.27 -1.40
N GLY A 18 -5.90 0.20 -2.20
CA GLY A 18 -6.26 1.61 -2.26
C GLY A 18 -6.78 2.12 -0.92
N SER A 19 -7.68 1.38 -0.27
CA SER A 19 -8.23 1.73 1.04
C SER A 19 -7.15 1.76 2.11
N TRP A 20 -6.26 0.76 2.12
CA TRP A 20 -5.09 0.74 3.01
C TRP A 20 -4.24 2.01 2.85
N SER A 21 -4.00 2.44 1.60
CA SER A 21 -3.19 3.62 1.30
C SER A 21 -3.85 4.92 1.76
N LEU A 22 -5.19 5.01 1.67
CA LEU A 22 -5.95 6.15 2.19
C LEU A 22 -5.96 6.19 3.73
N ILE A 23 -6.12 5.02 4.37
CA ILE A 23 -6.03 4.89 5.82
C ILE A 23 -4.64 5.29 6.30
N PHE A 24 -3.59 4.93 5.57
CA PHE A 24 -2.21 5.37 5.84
C PHE A 24 -2.03 6.88 5.65
N ALA A 25 -2.65 7.49 4.64
CA ALA A 25 -2.52 8.91 4.36
C ALA A 25 -3.19 9.80 5.42
N ALA A 26 -4.33 9.36 5.98
CA ALA A 26 -5.13 10.14 6.92
C ALA A 26 -4.36 10.63 8.17
N PRO A 27 -3.65 9.78 8.94
CA PRO A 27 -2.88 10.23 10.11
C PRO A 27 -1.74 11.17 9.71
N HIS A 28 -1.13 10.98 8.54
CA HIS A 28 -0.09 11.88 8.04
C HIS A 28 -0.61 13.28 7.77
N PHE A 29 -1.76 13.44 7.11
CA PHE A 29 -2.35 14.77 6.95
C PHE A 29 -2.74 15.39 8.29
N TYR A 30 -3.27 14.59 9.23
CA TYR A 30 -3.59 15.04 10.58
C TYR A 30 -2.35 15.55 11.34
N TRP A 31 -1.24 14.81 11.32
CA TRP A 31 0.01 15.22 11.96
C TRP A 31 0.67 16.41 11.23
N ALA A 32 0.52 16.52 9.91
CA ALA A 32 1.05 17.64 9.13
C ALA A 32 0.44 18.99 9.54
N VAL A 33 -0.81 18.99 10.02
CA VAL A 33 -1.51 20.21 10.49
C VAL A 33 -1.41 20.44 12.00
N GLY A 34 -0.57 19.69 12.71
CA GLY A 34 -0.36 19.89 14.15
C GLY A 34 -1.09 18.91 15.07
N GLY A 35 -1.73 17.88 14.50
CA GLY A 35 -2.39 16.84 15.26
C GLY A 35 -1.44 16.08 16.19
N ARG A 36 -1.93 15.64 17.36
CA ARG A 36 -1.11 15.02 18.43
C ARG A 36 -1.52 13.60 18.80
N ALA A 37 -2.68 13.15 18.34
CA ALA A 37 -3.17 11.81 18.62
C ALA A 37 -2.13 10.75 18.24
N GLY A 38 -1.84 9.82 19.16
CA GLY A 38 -0.85 8.76 19.00
C GLY A 38 0.60 9.15 19.29
N LEU A 39 0.87 10.42 19.64
CA LEU A 39 2.19 10.95 20.00
C LEU A 39 2.32 11.26 21.50
N GLU A 40 1.31 10.95 22.31
CA GLU A 40 1.20 11.38 23.71
C GLU A 40 2.32 10.80 24.58
N ASN A 41 2.70 9.55 24.33
CA ASN A 41 3.80 8.87 25.04
C ASN A 41 5.19 9.42 24.66
N GLN A 42 5.25 10.31 23.67
CA GLN A 42 6.46 10.99 23.19
C GLN A 42 6.27 12.51 23.23
N ALA A 43 5.40 13.02 24.11
CA ALA A 43 4.92 14.41 24.07
C ALA A 43 6.04 15.45 23.90
N ALA A 44 7.14 15.35 24.64
CA ALA A 44 8.26 16.28 24.52
C ALA A 44 8.99 16.20 23.16
N ALA A 45 9.22 14.99 22.63
CA ALA A 45 9.83 14.82 21.30
C ALA A 45 8.86 15.24 20.19
N ALA A 46 7.57 14.94 20.36
CA ALA A 46 6.51 15.36 19.45
C ALA A 46 6.34 16.88 19.43
N ASP A 47 6.45 17.56 20.58
CA ASP A 47 6.43 19.02 20.68
C ASP A 47 7.58 19.64 19.88
N VAL A 48 8.79 19.11 20.05
CA VAL A 48 9.96 19.56 19.30
C VAL A 48 9.77 19.31 17.80
N ALA A 49 9.28 18.12 17.41
CA ALA A 49 9.06 17.78 16.02
C ALA A 49 7.97 18.65 15.36
N LEU A 50 6.85 18.90 16.05
CA LEU A 50 5.74 19.70 15.54
C LEU A 50 6.10 21.19 15.35
N GLN A 51 7.09 21.69 16.08
CA GLN A 51 7.65 23.03 15.85
C GLN A 51 8.59 23.10 14.65
N GLN A 52 9.05 21.96 14.13
CA GLN A 52 9.99 21.90 13.01
C GLN A 52 9.23 21.77 11.68
N GLY A 53 9.40 22.77 10.80
CA GLY A 53 8.72 22.80 9.50
C GLY A 53 8.95 21.56 8.63
N TRP A 54 10.10 20.88 8.78
CA TRP A 54 10.37 19.64 8.04
C TRP A 54 9.46 18.48 8.46
N PHE A 55 8.98 18.43 9.72
CA PHE A 55 8.07 17.38 10.18
C PHE A 55 6.71 17.49 9.48
N ALA A 56 6.20 18.72 9.36
CA ALA A 56 5.00 19.00 8.60
C ALA A 56 5.19 18.65 7.11
N ALA A 57 6.32 19.05 6.51
CA ALA A 57 6.64 18.72 5.12
C ALA A 57 6.77 17.21 4.87
N TYR A 58 7.41 16.48 5.79
CA TYR A 58 7.54 15.02 5.74
C TYR A 58 6.16 14.35 5.77
N ASN A 59 5.31 14.72 6.73
CA ASN A 59 3.98 14.15 6.85
C ASN A 59 3.09 14.50 5.67
N LEU A 60 3.18 15.73 5.15
CA LEU A 60 2.47 16.11 3.94
C LEU A 60 2.91 15.27 2.73
N ALA A 61 4.23 15.08 2.56
CA ALA A 61 4.77 14.25 1.50
C ALA A 61 4.31 12.78 1.63
N ALA A 62 4.36 12.22 2.84
CA ALA A 62 3.89 10.86 3.11
C ALA A 62 2.39 10.69 2.83
N GLY A 63 1.56 11.65 3.25
CA GLY A 63 0.12 11.68 2.94
C GLY A 63 -0.15 11.73 1.43
N CYS A 64 0.53 12.62 0.70
CA CYS A 64 0.43 12.71 -0.75
C CYS A 64 0.86 11.40 -1.45
N LEU A 65 1.93 10.75 -0.97
CA LEU A 65 2.35 9.44 -1.47
C LEU A 65 1.29 8.36 -1.22
N GLY A 66 0.59 8.39 -0.08
CA GLY A 66 -0.53 7.49 0.19
C GLY A 66 -1.71 7.69 -0.78
N ILE A 67 -2.05 8.94 -1.12
CA ILE A 67 -3.06 9.24 -2.15
C ILE A 67 -2.60 8.73 -3.52
N LEU A 68 -1.36 9.01 -3.90
CA LEU A 68 -0.78 8.50 -5.15
C LEU A 68 -0.79 6.97 -5.19
N GLY A 69 -0.48 6.32 -4.07
CA GLY A 69 -0.58 4.87 -3.92
C GLY A 69 -1.99 4.36 -4.20
N ALA A 70 -3.02 4.99 -3.61
CA ALA A 70 -4.40 4.63 -3.88
C ALA A 70 -4.78 4.76 -5.36
N LEU A 71 -4.33 5.84 -6.01
CA LEU A 71 -4.53 6.05 -7.44
C LEU A 71 -3.79 5.02 -8.30
N VAL A 72 -2.58 4.63 -7.91
CA VAL A 72 -1.82 3.55 -8.57
C VAL A 72 -2.56 2.22 -8.45
N ALA A 73 -3.06 1.89 -7.26
CA ALA A 73 -3.79 0.65 -7.02
C ALA A 73 -5.06 0.56 -7.87
N LEU A 74 -5.89 1.61 -7.84
CA LEU A 74 -7.09 1.70 -8.67
C LEU A 74 -6.76 1.80 -10.17
N GLY A 75 -5.64 2.43 -10.50
CA GLY A 75 -5.09 2.48 -11.84
C GLY A 75 -4.80 1.09 -12.38
N LEU A 76 -4.18 0.20 -11.59
CA LEU A 76 -3.89 -1.17 -12.00
C LEU A 76 -5.15 -2.02 -12.26
N ALA A 77 -6.27 -1.71 -11.59
CA ALA A 77 -7.55 -2.36 -11.88
C ALA A 77 -8.19 -1.91 -13.20
N LYS A 78 -7.78 -0.75 -13.75
CA LYS A 78 -8.29 -0.26 -15.03
C LYS A 78 -7.60 -0.95 -16.20
N ARG A 79 -8.38 -1.21 -17.25
CA ARG A 79 -7.84 -1.61 -18.55
C ARG A 79 -7.23 -0.39 -19.23
N TRP A 80 -5.92 -0.41 -19.43
CA TRP A 80 -5.21 0.62 -20.17
C TRP A 80 -4.98 0.15 -21.61
N GLY A 81 -5.32 1.00 -22.57
CA GLY A 81 -4.92 0.79 -23.98
C GLY A 81 -3.43 1.02 -24.21
N SER A 82 -2.71 1.61 -23.25
CA SER A 82 -1.29 1.91 -23.33
C SER A 82 -0.46 0.98 -22.45
N ARG A 83 0.36 0.13 -23.10
CA ARG A 83 1.36 -0.70 -22.40
C ARG A 83 2.35 0.14 -21.58
N ARG A 84 2.66 1.36 -22.02
CA ARG A 84 3.57 2.27 -21.30
C ARG A 84 2.97 2.70 -19.96
N ALA A 85 1.69 3.12 -19.95
CA ALA A 85 1.01 3.51 -18.72
C ALA A 85 0.96 2.34 -17.72
N ARG A 86 0.64 1.14 -18.21
CA ARG A 86 0.62 -0.07 -17.38
C ARG A 86 1.99 -0.39 -16.76
N ARG A 87 3.08 -0.26 -17.53
CA ARG A 87 4.46 -0.46 -17.02
C ARG A 87 4.82 0.54 -15.93
N TRP A 88 4.44 1.81 -16.09
CA TRP A 88 4.66 2.83 -15.06
C TRP A 88 3.90 2.52 -13.77
N LEU A 89 2.63 2.12 -13.87
CA LEU A 89 1.84 1.74 -12.70
C LEU A 89 2.40 0.51 -11.98
N LEU A 90 2.82 -0.52 -12.73
CA LEU A 90 3.48 -1.69 -12.16
C LEU A 90 4.80 -1.30 -11.49
N GLY A 91 5.61 -0.46 -12.15
CA GLY A 91 6.86 0.03 -11.56
C GLY A 91 6.64 0.82 -10.27
N ALA A 92 5.62 1.69 -10.24
CA ALA A 92 5.26 2.46 -9.05
C ALA A 92 4.77 1.55 -7.90
N ALA A 93 3.93 0.55 -8.21
CA ALA A 93 3.47 -0.42 -7.22
C ALA A 93 4.61 -1.30 -6.68
N THR A 94 5.54 -1.73 -7.54
CA THR A 94 6.75 -2.44 -7.13
C THR A 94 7.64 -1.57 -6.26
N ALA A 95 7.83 -0.29 -6.60
CA ALA A 95 8.60 0.63 -5.78
C ALA A 95 7.95 0.84 -4.39
N ALA A 96 6.63 1.00 -4.34
CA ALA A 96 5.88 1.08 -3.09
C ALA A 96 6.07 -0.18 -2.24
N CYS A 97 5.91 -1.37 -2.83
CA CYS A 97 6.19 -2.66 -2.18
C CYS A 97 7.59 -2.68 -1.55
N SER A 98 8.63 -2.40 -2.34
CA SER A 98 10.02 -2.43 -1.88
C SER A 98 10.29 -1.45 -0.75
N VAL A 99 9.83 -0.20 -0.87
CA VAL A 99 10.07 0.84 0.15
C VAL A 99 9.34 0.49 1.45
N LEU A 100 8.07 0.06 1.38
CA LEU A 100 7.28 -0.29 2.55
C LEU A 100 7.86 -1.52 3.27
N LEU A 101 8.25 -2.56 2.53
CA LEU A 101 8.90 -3.74 3.11
C LEU A 101 10.25 -3.39 3.74
N LEU A 102 11.10 -2.65 3.04
CA LEU A 102 12.41 -2.26 3.57
C LEU A 102 12.26 -1.45 4.85
N ARG A 103 11.37 -0.45 4.85
CA ARG A 103 11.10 0.39 6.02
C ARG A 103 10.54 -0.41 7.19
N GLY A 104 9.53 -1.26 6.94
CA GLY A 104 8.88 -2.05 7.98
C GLY A 104 9.78 -3.15 8.55
N LEU A 105 10.50 -3.88 7.70
CA LEU A 105 11.43 -4.92 8.15
C LEU A 105 12.61 -4.35 8.92
N LEU A 106 13.17 -3.21 8.47
CA LEU A 106 14.20 -2.51 9.22
C LEU A 106 13.68 -2.09 10.60
N GLY A 107 12.48 -1.50 10.67
CA GLY A 107 11.89 -1.09 11.93
C GLY A 107 11.60 -2.27 12.87
N LEU A 108 11.06 -3.37 12.36
CA LEU A 108 10.89 -4.61 13.13
C LEU A 108 12.23 -5.18 13.60
N THR A 109 13.28 -5.11 12.79
CA THR A 109 14.63 -5.57 13.17
C THR A 109 15.19 -4.72 14.31
N LEU A 110 15.11 -3.38 14.19
CA LEU A 110 15.55 -2.46 15.24
C LEU A 110 14.75 -2.64 16.53
N LEU A 111 13.44 -2.84 16.41
CA LEU A 111 12.55 -3.15 17.52
C LEU A 111 12.96 -4.45 18.21
N GLY A 112 13.17 -5.52 17.44
CA GLY A 112 13.61 -6.81 17.95
C GLY A 112 14.97 -6.75 18.64
N VAL A 113 15.95 -6.06 18.03
CA VAL A 113 17.27 -5.85 18.63
C VAL A 113 17.13 -5.13 19.96
N GLY A 114 16.40 -4.01 20.02
CA GLY A 114 16.31 -3.26 21.26
C GLY A 114 15.55 -3.96 22.38
N LEU A 115 14.60 -4.85 22.05
CA LEU A 115 13.93 -5.73 23.01
C LEU A 115 14.91 -6.77 23.58
N LEU A 116 15.77 -7.34 22.73
CA LEU A 116 16.76 -8.34 23.14
C LEU A 116 17.92 -7.75 23.94
N THR A 117 18.34 -6.52 23.61
CA THR A 117 19.44 -5.82 24.29
C THR A 117 18.99 -5.03 25.52
N GLY A 118 17.67 -4.96 25.79
CA GLY A 118 17.11 -4.19 26.89
C GLY A 118 17.33 -2.68 26.75
N THR A 119 17.63 -2.19 25.54
CA THR A 119 17.85 -0.75 25.26
C THR A 119 16.54 0.01 25.10
N PHE A 120 15.42 -0.69 24.96
CA PHE A 120 14.11 -0.07 25.10
C PHE A 120 13.67 -0.06 26.57
N ASP A 121 13.50 1.15 27.10
CA ASP A 121 12.68 1.43 28.28
C ASP A 121 11.24 0.90 28.06
N GLN A 122 10.54 0.60 29.16
CA GLN A 122 9.08 0.36 29.25
C GLN A 122 8.21 1.35 28.43
N GLN A 123 8.77 2.47 27.98
CA GLN A 123 8.17 3.43 27.05
C GLN A 123 8.36 3.12 25.56
N THR A 124 8.50 1.85 25.14
CA THR A 124 8.36 1.54 23.70
C THR A 124 6.94 1.90 23.30
N PRO A 125 6.70 2.94 22.48
CA PRO A 125 5.35 3.37 22.21
C PRO A 125 4.62 2.23 21.51
N ALA A 126 3.48 1.79 22.05
CA ALA A 126 2.60 0.81 21.40
C ALA A 126 2.30 1.19 19.94
N VAL A 127 2.40 2.49 19.62
CA VAL A 127 2.33 3.03 18.27
C VAL A 127 3.46 2.52 17.37
N LEU A 128 4.71 2.38 17.83
CA LEU A 128 5.80 1.78 17.04
C LEU A 128 5.57 0.29 16.79
N LEU A 129 5.07 -0.43 17.80
CA LEU A 129 4.68 -1.84 17.66
C LEU A 129 3.55 -2.04 16.63
N ALA A 130 2.67 -1.06 16.46
CA ALA A 130 1.59 -1.11 15.47
C ALA A 130 2.02 -0.61 14.08
N ILE A 131 2.88 0.41 14.01
CA ILE A 131 3.31 1.05 12.77
C ILE A 131 4.23 0.15 11.94
N GLU A 132 5.19 -0.52 12.57
CA GLU A 132 6.17 -1.32 11.82
C GLU A 132 5.52 -2.51 11.09
N PRO A 133 4.63 -3.30 11.73
CA PRO A 133 3.83 -4.29 11.02
C PRO A 133 2.91 -3.69 9.95
N TRP A 134 2.37 -2.48 10.18
CA TRP A 134 1.51 -1.82 9.20
C TRP A 134 2.24 -1.57 7.88
N PHE A 135 3.50 -1.12 7.93
CA PHE A 135 4.35 -0.98 6.75
C PHE A 135 4.54 -2.31 6.01
N VAL A 136 4.79 -3.41 6.75
CA VAL A 136 4.95 -4.74 6.15
C VAL A 136 3.65 -5.20 5.47
N VAL A 137 2.50 -5.01 6.11
CA VAL A 137 1.19 -5.33 5.54
C VAL A 137 0.97 -4.57 4.23
N GLY A 138 1.27 -3.27 4.21
CA GLY A 138 1.19 -2.45 3.00
C GLY A 138 2.12 -2.98 1.89
N GLY A 139 3.37 -3.29 2.23
CA GLY A 139 4.35 -3.84 1.31
C GLY A 139 3.89 -5.15 0.67
N ILE A 140 3.43 -6.10 1.48
CA ILE A 140 2.87 -7.38 1.00
C ILE A 140 1.65 -7.13 0.10
N ALA A 141 0.74 -6.23 0.49
CA ALA A 141 -0.47 -5.94 -0.27
C ALA A 141 -0.14 -5.36 -1.66
N TYR A 142 0.83 -4.44 -1.77
CA TYR A 142 1.31 -3.94 -3.05
C TYR A 142 2.02 -5.02 -3.88
N GLY A 143 2.82 -5.89 -3.25
CA GLY A 143 3.44 -7.03 -3.91
C GLY A 143 2.41 -8.00 -4.51
N ALA A 144 1.38 -8.35 -3.74
CA ALA A 144 0.28 -9.19 -4.20
C ALA A 144 -0.48 -8.54 -5.37
N LEU A 145 -0.73 -7.23 -5.30
CA LEU A 145 -1.36 -6.49 -6.39
C LEU A 145 -0.51 -6.50 -7.66
N VAL A 146 0.82 -6.39 -7.56
CA VAL A 146 1.73 -6.50 -8.70
C VAL A 146 1.66 -7.90 -9.32
N VAL A 147 1.68 -8.96 -8.52
CA VAL A 147 1.60 -10.35 -9.00
C VAL A 147 0.27 -10.61 -9.72
N ASP A 148 -0.86 -10.23 -9.12
CA ASP A 148 -2.18 -10.34 -9.73
C ASP A 148 -2.27 -9.55 -11.04
N SER A 149 -1.77 -8.32 -11.03
CA SER A 149 -1.79 -7.42 -12.19
C SER A 149 -0.82 -7.82 -13.29
N ALA A 150 0.28 -8.53 -12.99
CA ALA A 150 1.23 -9.02 -13.97
C ALA A 150 0.79 -10.34 -14.63
N GLY A 151 0.09 -11.20 -13.89
CA GLY A 151 -0.38 -12.51 -14.35
C GLY A 151 -1.49 -12.48 -15.40
N CYS A 152 -2.10 -11.32 -15.66
CA CYS A 152 -3.16 -11.17 -16.66
C CYS A 152 -2.72 -10.21 -17.80
N PRO A 153 -1.74 -10.61 -18.65
CA PRO A 153 -1.34 -9.82 -19.80
C PRO A 153 -2.53 -9.64 -20.74
N ASP A 154 -2.79 -8.38 -21.09
CA ASP A 154 -3.82 -7.86 -21.99
C ASP A 154 -4.84 -8.88 -22.53
N ARG A 155 -6.09 -8.84 -22.02
CA ARG A 155 -7.25 -9.30 -22.81
C ARG A 155 -7.39 -8.35 -24.01
N HIS A 156 -6.60 -8.57 -25.05
CA HIS A 156 -6.94 -8.06 -26.36
C HIS A 156 -8.32 -8.61 -26.69
N PRO A 157 -9.31 -7.79 -27.08
CA PRO A 157 -10.42 -8.31 -27.84
C PRO A 157 -9.81 -8.77 -29.16
N THR A 158 -9.42 -10.04 -29.24
CA THR A 158 -9.42 -10.73 -30.52
C THR A 158 -10.85 -10.59 -31.02
N SER A 159 -11.00 -9.72 -32.02
CA SER A 159 -12.06 -9.69 -33.02
C SER A 159 -13.42 -10.22 -32.56
N LEU A 160 -14.39 -9.32 -32.39
CA LEU A 160 -15.83 -9.63 -32.21
C LEU A 160 -16.47 -10.44 -33.36
N THR A 161 -15.67 -11.02 -34.26
CA THR A 161 -16.14 -11.79 -35.42
C THR A 161 -16.23 -13.30 -35.16
N ASP A 162 -15.81 -13.79 -33.99
CA ASP A 162 -15.91 -15.22 -33.68
C ASP A 162 -16.92 -15.48 -32.54
N PRO A 163 -18.17 -15.88 -32.85
CA PRO A 163 -19.20 -16.17 -31.85
C PRO A 163 -18.90 -17.40 -30.99
N HIS A 164 -17.80 -18.13 -31.24
CA HIS A 164 -17.42 -19.32 -30.48
C HIS A 164 -16.36 -19.10 -29.39
N LEU A 165 -15.76 -17.91 -29.28
CA LEU A 165 -14.75 -17.62 -28.25
C LEU A 165 -15.42 -17.29 -26.90
N ARG A 166 -15.52 -18.30 -26.04
CA ARG A 166 -15.86 -18.10 -24.61
C ARG A 166 -14.86 -17.13 -23.98
N PRO A 167 -15.29 -16.22 -23.09
CA PRO A 167 -14.39 -15.31 -22.40
C PRO A 167 -13.38 -16.13 -21.59
N THR A 168 -12.12 -16.12 -22.02
CA THR A 168 -11.02 -16.74 -21.28
C THR A 168 -10.90 -16.02 -19.94
N THR A 169 -11.45 -16.63 -18.90
CA THR A 169 -11.10 -16.30 -17.52
C THR A 169 -9.60 -16.54 -17.38
N CYS A 170 -8.86 -15.53 -16.88
CA CYS A 170 -7.47 -15.71 -16.45
C CYS A 170 -7.48 -16.84 -15.41
N GLN A 171 -7.14 -18.06 -15.83
CA GLN A 171 -6.90 -19.16 -14.91
C GLN A 171 -5.55 -18.87 -14.26
N LEU A 172 -5.56 -18.75 -12.93
CA LEU A 172 -4.34 -18.77 -12.13
C LEU A 172 -3.60 -20.08 -12.42
N PRO A 173 -2.26 -20.06 -12.58
CA PRO A 173 -1.50 -21.28 -12.72
C PRO A 173 -1.66 -22.11 -11.45
N THR A 174 -2.27 -23.28 -11.57
CA THR A 174 -2.28 -24.28 -10.51
C THR A 174 -0.88 -24.88 -10.45
N HIS A 175 -0.11 -24.54 -9.42
CA HIS A 175 1.14 -25.23 -9.12
C HIS A 175 0.80 -26.67 -8.71
N SER A 176 1.20 -27.62 -9.54
CA SER A 176 1.26 -29.07 -9.28
C SER A 176 2.70 -29.50 -9.01
#